data_AF-A0A168KN33-F1
#
_entry.id   AF-A0A168KN33-F1
#
_cell.length_a   1.000
_cell.length_b   1.000
_cell.length_c   1.000
_cell.angle_alpha   90.00
_cell.angle_beta   90.00
_cell.angle_gamma   90.00
#
_symmetry.space_group_name_H-M   'P 1'
#
loop_
_entity.id
_entity.type
_entity.pdbx_description
1 polymer ?
#
loop_
_entity_poly.entity_id
_entity_poly.type
_entity_poly.pdbx_seq_one_letter_code
_entity_poly.pdbx_strand_id
1 'polypeptide(L)'
;MTTKRAASPTNDSEPVLKKQSREPSPSPHRQQTGSAVQSAKDQQKADALKRLRNDVALFRKEIRSSTIYKDDQYQYRHVTLPRQIAAHLPHGGLKTLLRENDYRRLGVGISGGWEHYMIYQPEPNILLLRRRHETARKMDEEYKVYLQQKKDQEAAAAKTSQNTQSERTKRSIRTATDGGD
;
A
#
# COMPACT_ATOMS: atom_id res chain seq x y z
N MET A 1 -26.44 -62.49 -76.42
CA MET A 1 -26.51 -63.52 -75.36
C MET A 1 -27.01 -62.86 -74.09
N THR A 2 -28.24 -63.17 -73.66
CA THR A 2 -28.53 -63.79 -72.33
C THR A 2 -28.47 -62.70 -71.23
N THR A 3 -29.49 -62.35 -70.43
CA THR A 3 -30.75 -62.97 -70.03
C THR A 3 -31.49 -62.02 -69.08
N LYS A 4 -32.82 -62.19 -68.96
CA LYS A 4 -33.66 -62.33 -67.72
C LYS A 4 -33.29 -61.54 -66.44
N ARG A 5 -34.20 -61.18 -65.51
CA ARG A 5 -35.67 -61.24 -65.30
C ARG A 5 -35.85 -61.04 -63.77
N ALA A 6 -36.94 -60.40 -63.35
CA ALA A 6 -37.70 -60.61 -62.08
C ALA A 6 -36.93 -60.40 -60.74
N ALA A 7 -37.54 -60.12 -59.58
CA ALA A 7 -38.90 -59.92 -59.09
C ALA A 7 -38.74 -59.37 -57.64
N SER A 8 -39.42 -58.28 -57.26
CA SER A 8 -40.58 -58.26 -56.34
C SER A 8 -40.20 -58.12 -54.85
N PRO A 9 -41.15 -58.02 -53.90
CA PRO A 9 -41.39 -56.80 -53.11
C PRO A 9 -41.18 -57.05 -51.59
N THR A 10 -41.31 -56.04 -50.73
CA THR A 10 -42.17 -56.07 -49.53
C THR A 10 -42.01 -54.81 -48.67
N ASN A 11 -43.17 -54.36 -48.23
CA ASN A 11 -43.50 -53.28 -47.31
C ASN A 11 -43.05 -53.63 -45.88
N ASP A 12 -42.54 -52.67 -45.10
CA ASP A 12 -42.82 -52.62 -43.66
C ASP A 12 -42.49 -51.25 -43.03
N SER A 13 -43.55 -50.48 -42.82
CA SER A 13 -43.96 -49.97 -41.51
C SER A 13 -42.94 -49.19 -40.67
N GLU A 14 -42.99 -47.85 -40.78
CA GLU A 14 -42.47 -46.92 -39.76
C GLU A 14 -43.16 -47.12 -38.40
N PRO A 15 -42.41 -47.14 -37.28
CA PRO A 15 -42.96 -46.81 -35.98
C PRO A 15 -42.65 -45.36 -35.62
N VAL A 16 -43.72 -44.56 -35.51
CA VAL A 16 -43.76 -43.21 -34.96
C VAL A 16 -43.17 -43.19 -33.54
N LEU A 17 -42.07 -42.45 -33.35
CA LEU A 17 -41.47 -42.18 -32.05
C LEU A 17 -42.45 -41.38 -31.16
N LYS A 18 -42.88 -41.99 -30.05
CA LYS A 18 -43.55 -41.34 -28.92
C LYS A 18 -42.69 -40.18 -28.41
N LYS A 19 -43.21 -38.96 -28.50
CA LYS A 19 -42.70 -37.79 -27.76
C LYS A 19 -42.89 -38.05 -26.26
N GLN A 20 -41.81 -38.40 -25.56
CA GLN A 20 -41.74 -38.30 -24.11
C GLN A 20 -41.35 -36.87 -23.74
N SER A 21 -42.29 -36.17 -23.12
CA SER A 21 -42.07 -34.91 -22.42
C SER A 21 -41.05 -35.13 -21.30
N ARG A 22 -39.80 -34.71 -21.50
CA ARG A 22 -38.84 -34.56 -20.40
C ARG A 22 -39.02 -33.18 -19.80
N GLU A 23 -39.36 -33.13 -18.52
CA GLU A 23 -39.34 -31.90 -17.75
C GLU A 23 -37.94 -31.25 -17.78
N PRO A 24 -37.84 -29.91 -17.78
CA PRO A 24 -36.56 -29.24 -17.68
C PRO A 24 -35.97 -29.43 -16.27
N SER A 25 -34.86 -30.16 -16.20
CA SER A 25 -34.03 -30.27 -15.00
C SER A 25 -33.64 -28.87 -14.48
N PRO A 26 -33.73 -28.59 -13.17
CA PRO A 26 -33.28 -27.31 -12.63
C PRO A 26 -31.76 -27.22 -12.77
N SER A 27 -31.30 -26.32 -13.64
CA SER A 27 -29.90 -25.93 -13.69
C SER A 27 -29.53 -25.31 -12.34
N PRO A 28 -28.40 -25.66 -11.70
CA PRO A 28 -27.99 -24.98 -10.48
C PRO A 28 -27.67 -23.53 -10.85
N HIS A 29 -28.52 -22.63 -10.37
CA HIS A 29 -28.31 -21.19 -10.50
C HIS A 29 -26.96 -20.82 -9.91
N ARG A 30 -26.03 -20.47 -10.81
CA ARG A 30 -24.75 -19.81 -10.57
C ARG A 30 -25.00 -18.42 -9.96
N GLN A 31 -25.24 -18.35 -8.64
CA GLN A 31 -25.43 -17.07 -7.95
C GLN A 31 -24.72 -16.94 -6.59
N GLN A 32 -23.83 -17.85 -6.17
CA GLN A 32 -23.14 -17.74 -4.86
C GLN A 32 -21.61 -17.59 -4.92
N THR A 33 -20.99 -17.39 -6.09
CA THR A 33 -19.52 -17.39 -6.21
C THR A 33 -18.84 -16.04 -5.93
N GLY A 34 -19.58 -14.96 -5.69
CA GLY A 34 -19.01 -13.62 -5.48
C GLY A 34 -18.47 -13.37 -4.06
N SER A 35 -19.17 -13.82 -3.02
CA SER A 35 -18.83 -13.49 -1.62
C SER A 35 -17.59 -14.22 -1.11
N ALA A 36 -17.48 -15.52 -1.39
CA ALA A 36 -16.32 -16.33 -0.98
C ALA A 36 -15.03 -15.96 -1.73
N VAL A 37 -15.14 -15.51 -2.98
CA VAL A 37 -13.98 -15.04 -3.77
C VAL A 37 -13.49 -13.68 -3.28
N GLN A 38 -14.40 -12.80 -2.83
CA GLN A 38 -14.04 -11.49 -2.30
C GLN A 38 -13.33 -11.61 -0.95
N SER A 39 -13.84 -12.44 -0.03
CA SER A 39 -13.21 -12.66 1.28
C SER A 39 -11.80 -13.25 1.18
N ALA A 40 -11.57 -14.17 0.23
CA ALA A 40 -10.25 -14.74 -0.02
C ALA A 40 -9.23 -13.70 -0.52
N LYS A 41 -9.62 -12.80 -1.43
CA LYS A 41 -8.76 -11.72 -1.94
C LYS A 41 -8.43 -10.70 -0.85
N ASP A 42 -9.40 -10.37 0.00
CA ASP A 42 -9.21 -9.42 1.09
C ASP A 42 -8.25 -9.98 2.15
N GLN A 43 -8.35 -11.28 2.46
CA GLN A 43 -7.41 -11.97 3.35
C GLN A 43 -5.99 -11.98 2.78
N GLN A 44 -5.82 -12.33 1.50
CA GLN A 44 -4.50 -12.30 0.85
C GLN A 44 -3.86 -10.91 0.89
N LYS A 45 -4.64 -9.86 0.69
CA LYS A 45 -4.18 -8.47 0.78
C LYS A 45 -3.78 -8.10 2.22
N ALA A 46 -4.55 -8.54 3.21
CA ALA A 46 -4.22 -8.32 4.61
C ALA A 46 -2.90 -9.01 5.00
N ASP A 47 -2.70 -10.24 4.55
CA ASP A 47 -1.47 -11.01 4.80
C ASP A 47 -0.26 -10.41 4.09
N ALA A 48 -0.43 -9.94 2.85
CA ALA A 48 0.61 -9.19 2.13
C ALA A 48 0.99 -7.91 2.89
N LEU A 49 0.02 -7.15 3.37
CA LEU A 49 0.27 -5.93 4.13
C LEU A 49 0.96 -6.21 5.47
N LYS A 50 0.61 -7.31 6.15
CA LYS A 50 1.29 -7.75 7.38
C LYS A 50 2.75 -8.08 7.12
N ARG A 51 3.05 -8.82 6.03
CA ARG A 51 4.43 -9.11 5.62
C ARG A 51 5.22 -7.85 5.29
N LEU A 52 4.65 -6.94 4.50
CA LEU A 52 5.28 -5.65 4.19
C LEU A 52 5.62 -4.87 5.47
N ARG A 53 4.69 -4.78 6.43
CA ARG A 53 4.94 -4.09 7.70
C ARG A 53 6.11 -4.69 8.47
N ASN A 54 6.18 -6.02 8.54
CA ASN A 54 7.28 -6.72 9.21
C ASN A 54 8.62 -6.46 8.51
N ASP A 55 8.66 -6.58 7.19
CA ASP A 55 9.88 -6.35 6.42
C ASP A 55 10.34 -4.88 6.50
N VAL A 56 9.41 -3.93 6.47
CA VAL A 56 9.73 -2.51 6.71
C VAL A 56 10.29 -2.32 8.12
N ALA A 57 9.71 -2.94 9.16
CA ALA A 57 10.22 -2.82 10.52
C ALA A 57 11.66 -3.35 10.66
N LEU A 58 11.99 -4.46 10.00
CA LEU A 58 13.30 -5.09 10.05
C LEU A 58 14.34 -4.36 9.18
N PHE A 59 13.98 -4.03 7.93
CA PHE A 59 14.93 -3.60 6.90
C PHE A 59 14.91 -2.08 6.62
N ARG A 60 14.08 -1.28 7.29
CA ARG A 60 13.99 0.18 7.06
C ARG A 60 15.35 0.89 7.17
N LYS A 61 16.23 0.45 8.06
CA LYS A 61 17.56 1.05 8.24
C LYS A 61 18.51 0.79 7.06
N GLU A 62 18.22 -0.22 6.24
CA GLU A 62 19.00 -0.57 5.05
C GLU A 62 18.53 0.17 3.80
N ILE A 63 17.43 0.94 3.86
CA ILE A 63 17.00 1.81 2.77
C ILE A 63 18.03 2.93 2.62
N ARG A 64 18.71 2.96 1.46
CA ARG A 64 19.74 3.96 1.17
C ARG A 64 19.18 5.04 0.27
N SER A 65 19.45 6.29 0.61
CA SER A 65 19.12 7.44 -0.23
C SER A 65 20.40 8.05 -0.79
N SER A 66 20.38 8.44 -2.06
CA SER A 66 21.47 9.22 -2.64
C SER A 66 21.54 10.64 -2.07
N THR A 67 22.65 11.31 -2.37
CA THR A 67 22.72 12.78 -2.34
C THR A 67 21.71 13.37 -3.34
N ILE A 68 21.35 14.64 -3.11
CA ILE A 68 20.47 15.37 -4.01
C ILE A 68 21.32 15.99 -5.11
N TYR A 69 20.90 15.80 -6.37
CA TYR A 69 21.45 16.48 -7.54
C TYR A 69 20.35 17.35 -8.18
N LYS A 70 20.74 18.35 -8.96
CA LYS A 70 19.85 19.42 -9.41
C LYS A 70 20.13 19.81 -10.85
N ASP A 71 19.09 20.18 -11.57
CA ASP A 71 19.17 20.99 -12.79
C ASP A 71 18.51 22.36 -12.55
N ASP A 72 18.06 23.03 -13.60
CA ASP A 72 17.43 24.35 -13.52
C ASP A 72 16.00 24.31 -12.94
N GLN A 73 15.30 23.17 -13.02
CA GLN A 73 13.88 23.06 -12.73
C GLN A 73 13.57 22.12 -11.55
N TYR A 74 14.38 21.08 -11.37
CA TYR A 74 14.14 19.97 -10.47
C TYR A 74 15.34 19.65 -9.59
N GLN A 75 15.02 19.17 -8.40
CA GLN A 75 15.91 18.38 -7.57
C GLN A 75 15.60 16.91 -7.80
N TYR A 76 16.63 16.09 -7.80
CA TYR A 76 16.56 14.66 -8.02
C TYR A 76 17.27 13.90 -6.90
N ARG A 77 16.80 12.69 -6.66
CA ARG A 77 17.51 11.69 -5.87
C ARG A 77 17.03 10.31 -6.27
N HIS A 78 17.81 9.29 -5.91
CA HIS A 78 17.33 7.93 -5.95
C HIS A 78 17.30 7.31 -4.55
N VAL A 79 16.39 6.37 -4.37
CA VAL A 79 16.28 5.54 -3.16
C VAL A 79 16.43 4.09 -3.55
N THR A 80 17.39 3.40 -2.95
CA THR A 80 17.61 1.97 -3.14
C THR A 80 16.93 1.22 -2.01
N LEU A 81 15.96 0.39 -2.37
CA LEU A 81 15.25 -0.50 -1.46
C LEU A 81 16.04 -1.80 -1.23
N PRO A 82 16.07 -2.33 0.00
CA PRO A 82 16.56 -3.69 0.24
C PRO A 82 15.63 -4.70 -0.44
N ARG A 83 16.18 -5.86 -0.82
CA ARG A 83 15.49 -6.88 -1.62
C ARG A 83 14.16 -7.33 -0.99
N GLN A 84 14.11 -7.44 0.33
CA GLN A 84 12.96 -7.87 1.11
C GLN A 84 11.80 -6.88 0.99
N ILE A 85 12.09 -5.58 0.99
CA ILE A 85 11.08 -4.53 0.77
C ILE A 85 10.71 -4.45 -0.71
N ALA A 86 11.70 -4.54 -1.61
CA ALA A 86 11.48 -4.51 -3.06
C ALA A 86 10.61 -5.67 -3.57
N ALA A 87 10.60 -6.81 -2.87
CA ALA A 87 9.73 -7.95 -3.19
C ALA A 87 8.23 -7.64 -3.09
N HIS A 88 7.86 -6.58 -2.35
CA HIS A 88 6.47 -6.12 -2.24
C HIS A 88 6.04 -5.18 -3.37
N LEU A 89 6.94 -4.89 -4.32
CA LEU A 89 6.59 -4.09 -5.49
C LEU A 89 5.63 -4.84 -6.42
N PRO A 90 4.71 -4.14 -7.12
CA PRO A 90 3.65 -4.78 -7.89
C PRO A 90 4.16 -5.71 -9.00
N HIS A 91 3.76 -6.98 -8.98
CA HIS A 91 4.10 -8.00 -9.99
C HIS A 91 5.58 -8.42 -10.02
N GLY A 92 6.26 -8.44 -8.86
CA GLY A 92 7.65 -8.88 -8.77
C GLY A 92 8.65 -7.90 -9.39
N GLY A 93 8.24 -6.64 -9.55
CA GLY A 93 9.03 -5.55 -10.11
C GLY A 93 8.28 -4.22 -10.02
N LEU A 94 8.86 -3.15 -10.56
CA LEU A 94 8.23 -1.84 -10.60
C LEU A 94 7.67 -1.63 -12.02
N LYS A 95 6.35 -1.80 -12.21
CA LYS A 95 5.69 -1.62 -13.52
C LYS A 95 4.90 -0.32 -13.64
N THR A 96 4.62 0.32 -12.51
CA THR A 96 3.85 1.57 -12.44
C THR A 96 4.56 2.56 -11.53
N LEU A 97 4.40 3.85 -11.82
CA LEU A 97 4.87 4.89 -10.91
C LEU A 97 4.11 4.82 -9.58
N LEU A 98 4.80 5.22 -8.52
CA LEU A 98 4.31 5.14 -7.15
C LEU A 98 3.90 6.53 -6.71
N ARG A 99 2.76 6.65 -6.02
CA ARG A 99 2.42 7.90 -5.34
C ARG A 99 3.27 8.04 -4.09
N GLU A 100 3.28 9.24 -3.53
CA GLU A 100 4.01 9.52 -2.29
C GLU A 100 3.63 8.56 -1.15
N ASN A 101 2.33 8.32 -0.98
CA ASN A 101 1.86 7.38 0.03
C ASN A 101 2.33 5.94 -0.21
N ASP A 102 2.53 5.53 -1.46
CA ASP A 102 2.90 4.16 -1.79
C ASP A 102 4.35 3.89 -1.43
N TYR A 103 5.29 4.77 -1.83
CA TYR A 103 6.69 4.60 -1.43
C TYR A 103 6.92 4.87 0.06
N ARG A 104 6.12 5.73 0.71
CA ARG A 104 6.18 5.92 2.17
C ARG A 104 5.78 4.64 2.91
N ARG A 105 4.80 3.88 2.41
CA ARG A 105 4.43 2.57 2.96
C ARG A 105 5.55 1.53 2.87
N LEU A 106 6.46 1.67 1.90
CA LEU A 106 7.68 0.86 1.79
C LEU A 106 8.77 1.28 2.78
N GLY A 107 8.51 2.24 3.67
CA GLY A 107 9.46 2.69 4.68
C GLY A 107 10.38 3.82 4.24
N VAL A 108 10.21 4.36 3.02
CA VAL A 108 11.01 5.49 2.52
C VAL A 108 10.71 6.74 3.35
N GLY A 109 11.69 7.13 4.17
CA GLY A 109 11.62 8.30 5.05
C GLY A 109 12.37 9.50 4.46
N ILE A 110 11.70 10.30 3.65
CA ILE A 110 12.23 11.55 3.09
C ILE A 110 11.25 12.72 3.32
N SER A 111 11.71 13.95 3.08
CA SER A 111 10.88 15.16 3.11
C SER A 111 9.68 15.04 2.15
N GLY A 112 8.68 15.92 2.29
CA GLY A 112 7.53 15.94 1.39
C GLY A 112 7.85 16.39 -0.04
N GLY A 113 6.92 16.12 -0.95
CA GLY A 113 6.89 16.72 -2.29
C GLY A 113 7.73 16.02 -3.35
N TRP A 114 8.20 14.79 -3.09
CA TRP A 114 8.92 13.97 -4.08
C TRP A 114 7.96 13.14 -4.93
N GLU A 115 8.17 13.18 -6.23
CA GLU A 115 7.44 12.43 -7.24
C GLU A 115 8.31 11.30 -7.79
N HIS A 116 7.80 10.07 -7.80
CA HIS A 116 8.42 8.98 -8.55
C HIS A 116 8.11 9.18 -10.04
N TYR A 117 9.10 9.58 -10.82
CA TYR A 117 8.88 10.10 -12.17
C TYR A 117 9.25 9.12 -13.29
N MET A 118 10.10 8.14 -13.01
CA MET A 118 10.57 7.19 -14.02
C MET A 118 10.92 5.85 -13.39
N ILE A 119 10.65 4.78 -14.12
CA ILE A 119 11.00 3.40 -13.74
C ILE A 119 12.31 3.03 -14.45
N TYR A 120 13.31 2.64 -13.67
CA TYR A 120 14.52 2.03 -14.19
C TYR A 120 14.37 0.51 -14.19
N GLN A 121 13.96 -0.06 -15.33
CA GLN A 121 13.63 -1.48 -15.44
C GLN A 121 14.75 -2.45 -15.03
N PRO A 122 16.05 -2.19 -15.31
CA PRO A 122 17.12 -3.11 -14.91
C PRO A 122 17.24 -3.30 -13.39
N GLU A 123 16.98 -2.26 -12.60
CA GLU A 123 17.07 -2.30 -11.14
C GLU A 123 15.79 -1.72 -10.51
N PRO A 124 14.70 -2.52 -10.44
CA PRO A 124 13.39 -2.04 -9.98
C PRO A 124 13.34 -1.69 -8.49
N ASN A 125 14.36 -2.09 -7.73
CA ASN A 125 14.55 -1.69 -6.33
C ASN A 125 15.07 -0.25 -6.20
N ILE A 126 15.41 0.43 -7.30
CA ILE A 126 15.80 1.84 -7.31
C ILE A 126 14.60 2.70 -7.69
N LEU A 127 14.17 3.55 -6.76
CA LEU A 127 13.12 4.55 -6.99
C LEU A 127 13.77 5.87 -7.43
N LEU A 128 13.43 6.35 -8.63
CA LEU A 128 13.89 7.63 -9.14
C LEU A 128 12.90 8.73 -8.78
N LEU A 129 13.31 9.64 -7.90
CA LEU A 129 12.46 10.67 -7.35
C LEU A 129 12.90 12.06 -7.83
N ARG A 130 11.95 12.93 -8.11
CA ARG A 130 12.19 14.35 -8.39
C ARG A 130 11.23 15.25 -7.63
N ARG A 131 11.60 16.51 -7.41
CA ARG A 131 10.70 17.56 -6.93
C ARG A 131 11.08 18.90 -7.54
N ARG A 132 10.11 19.75 -7.87
CA ARG A 132 10.38 21.10 -8.38
C ARG A 132 11.10 21.93 -7.31
N HIS A 133 11.94 22.88 -7.73
CA HIS A 133 12.63 23.77 -6.78
C HIS A 133 11.68 24.57 -5.89
N GLU A 134 10.58 25.06 -6.46
CA GLU A 134 9.51 25.77 -5.75
C GLU A 134 8.93 24.89 -4.63
N THR A 135 8.56 23.66 -4.96
CA THR A 135 8.05 22.66 -3.99
C THR A 135 9.08 22.38 -2.91
N ALA A 136 10.36 22.24 -3.28
CA ALA A 136 11.43 22.01 -2.33
C ALA A 136 11.58 23.16 -1.32
N ARG A 137 11.61 24.41 -1.80
CA ARG A 137 11.71 25.60 -0.94
C ARG A 137 10.56 25.65 0.06
N LYS A 138 9.32 25.48 -0.42
CA LYS A 138 8.12 25.47 0.43
C LYS A 138 8.20 24.39 1.52
N MET A 139 8.56 23.16 1.15
CA MET A 139 8.67 22.04 2.11
C MET A 139 9.78 22.28 3.15
N ASP A 140 10.91 22.84 2.73
CA ASP A 140 12.03 23.13 3.62
C ASP A 140 11.69 24.26 4.61
N GLU A 141 10.91 25.26 4.19
CA GLU A 141 10.38 26.33 5.05
C GLU A 141 9.35 25.80 6.05
N GLU A 142 8.35 25.05 5.60
CA GLU A 142 7.34 24.42 6.46
C GLU A 142 8.00 23.54 7.54
N TYR A 143 9.02 22.77 7.17
CA TYR A 143 9.75 21.93 8.11
C TYR A 143 10.52 22.73 9.17
N LYS A 144 11.14 23.85 8.79
CA LYS A 144 11.82 24.75 9.73
C LYS A 144 10.83 25.36 10.73
N VAL A 145 9.66 25.80 10.26
CA VAL A 145 8.60 26.34 11.12
C VAL A 145 8.14 25.28 12.13
N TYR A 146 7.88 24.05 11.67
CA TYR A 146 7.52 22.94 12.54
C TYR A 146 8.58 22.67 13.62
N LEU A 147 9.87 22.63 13.25
CA LEU A 147 10.95 22.41 14.20
C LEU A 147 11.05 23.54 15.24
N GLN A 148 10.81 24.78 14.83
CA GLN A 148 10.80 25.92 15.74
C GLN A 148 9.66 25.82 16.76
N GLN A 149 8.43 25.57 16.29
CA GLN A 149 7.26 25.37 17.16
C GLN A 149 7.49 24.24 18.17
N LYS A 150 8.09 23.13 17.73
CA LYS A 150 8.41 22.01 18.62
C LYS A 150 9.39 22.43 19.72
N LYS A 151 10.47 23.13 19.37
CA LYS A 151 11.43 23.66 20.36
C LYS A 151 10.78 24.63 21.35
N ASP A 152 9.91 25.51 20.86
CA ASP A 152 9.21 26.48 21.71
C ASP A 152 8.25 25.80 22.68
N GLN A 153 7.55 24.75 22.24
CA GLN A 153 6.70 23.92 23.10
C GLN A 153 7.50 23.19 24.18
N GLU A 154 8.64 22.59 23.82
CA GLU A 154 9.53 21.93 24.77
C GLU A 154 10.09 22.91 25.81
N ALA A 155 10.50 24.11 25.37
CA ALA A 155 10.97 25.17 26.25
C ALA A 155 9.86 25.70 27.18
N ALA A 156 8.64 25.87 26.66
CA ALA A 156 7.48 26.28 27.45
C ALA A 156 7.09 25.22 28.50
N ALA A 157 7.12 23.94 28.13
CA ALA A 157 6.89 22.83 29.05
C ALA A 157 7.95 22.80 30.16
N ALA A 158 9.23 22.94 29.82
CA ALA A 158 10.32 22.98 30.79
C ALA A 158 10.18 24.16 31.78
N LYS A 159 9.85 25.36 31.29
CA LYS A 159 9.61 26.54 32.14
C LYS A 159 8.41 26.34 33.08
N THR A 160 7.33 25.74 32.59
CA THR A 160 6.13 25.43 33.39
C THR A 160 6.43 24.43 34.50
N SER A 161 7.19 23.37 34.21
CA SER A 161 7.61 22.38 35.21
C SER A 161 8.49 22.99 36.31
N GLN A 162 9.41 23.90 35.96
CA GLN A 162 10.24 24.59 36.94
C GLN A 162 9.42 25.54 37.82
N ASN A 163 8.49 26.29 37.24
CA ASN A 163 7.69 27.25 38.00
C ASN A 163 6.74 26.53 39.00
N THR A 164 6.07 25.47 38.56
CA THR A 164 5.19 24.66 39.42
C THR A 164 5.93 23.97 40.57
N GLN A 165 7.15 23.46 40.33
CA GLN A 165 7.97 22.89 41.39
C GLN A 165 8.41 23.95 42.40
N SER A 166 8.80 25.14 41.94
CA SER A 166 9.18 26.25 42.81
C SER A 166 8.01 26.78 43.66
N GLU A 167 6.79 26.83 43.11
CA GLU A 167 5.59 27.20 43.86
C GLU A 167 5.17 26.13 44.87
N ARG A 168 5.30 24.85 44.53
CA ARG A 168 5.01 23.74 45.44
C ARG A 168 5.96 23.74 46.64
N THR A 169 7.25 23.99 46.42
CA THR A 169 8.24 24.14 47.49
C THR A 169 7.93 25.34 48.37
N LYS A 170 7.59 26.51 47.80
CA LYS A 170 7.21 27.70 48.58
C LYS A 170 5.92 27.52 49.38
N ARG A 171 4.93 26.80 48.84
CA ARG A 171 3.67 26.52 49.54
C ARG A 171 3.85 25.54 50.70
N SER A 172 4.71 24.53 50.55
CA SER A 172 5.03 23.56 51.62
C SER A 172 5.75 24.18 52.82
N ILE A 173 6.57 25.21 52.59
CA ILE A 173 7.31 25.89 53.67
C ILE A 173 6.37 26.75 54.52
N ARG A 174 5.37 27.40 53.91
CA ARG A 174 4.41 28.27 54.61
C ARG A 174 3.44 27.51 55.51
N THR A 175 3.11 26.26 55.19
CA THR A 175 2.19 25.43 55.98
C THR A 175 2.86 24.76 57.20
N ALA A 176 4.19 24.79 57.30
CA ALA A 176 4.95 24.19 58.40
C ALA A 176 5.18 25.15 59.58
N THR A 177 4.89 26.44 59.42
CA THR A 177 5.17 27.50 60.42
C THR A 177 3.95 27.97 61.20
N ASP A 178 2.75 27.43 60.95
CA ASP A 178 1.47 27.90 61.49
C ASP A 178 0.79 26.88 62.44
N GLY A 179 1.54 25.87 62.92
CA GLY A 179 1.00 24.76 63.72
C GLY A 179 1.69 24.56 65.08
N GLY A 180 2.29 25.61 65.65
CA GLY A 180 2.95 25.56 66.94
C GLY A 180 2.38 26.58 67.92
N ASP A 181 1.27 26.24 68.55
CA ASP A 181 0.82 26.78 69.84
C ASP A 181 0.09 25.66 70.60
#